data_AF-A0AAP2Z1E1-F1
#
_entry.id   AF-A0AAP2Z1E1-F1
#
_cell.length_a   1.000
_cell.length_b   1.000
_cell.length_c   1.000
_cell.angle_alpha   90.00
_cell.angle_beta   90.00
_cell.angle_gamma   90.00
#
_symmetry.space_group_name_H-M   'P 1'
#
loop_
_entity.id
_entity.type
_entity.pdbx_description
1 polymer ?
#
loop_
_entity_poly.entity_id
_entity_poly.type
_entity_poly.pdbx_seq_one_letter_code
_entity_poly.pdbx_strand_id
1 'polypeptide(L)'
;MAITQSTDVQDDVDGRDRRALREPMVVVQAAPQLYVVYSGEFDRYRVDLEYPPSCECDDWHYRQPDGGCKHARRVLFTIGRREIPDVAGIDPTLPAQRKRMDE
;
A
#
# COMPACT_ATOMS: atom_id res chain seq x y z
N MET A 1 10.16 15.30 -41.71
CA MET A 1 9.05 14.53 -41.15
C MET A 1 9.28 14.45 -39.65
N ALA A 2 8.49 15.18 -38.85
CA ALA A 2 8.63 15.22 -37.40
C ALA A 2 7.62 14.25 -36.79
N ILE A 3 8.11 13.22 -36.10
CA ILE A 3 7.28 12.33 -35.29
C ILE A 3 7.21 12.91 -33.87
N THR A 4 6.09 13.54 -33.55
CA THR A 4 5.71 13.87 -32.17
C THR A 4 5.43 12.55 -31.45
N GLN A 5 6.38 12.08 -30.64
CA GLN A 5 6.11 11.00 -29.70
C GLN A 5 5.43 11.58 -28.47
N SER A 6 4.13 11.30 -28.37
CA SER A 6 3.32 11.56 -27.18
C SER A 6 3.93 10.83 -25.98
N THR A 7 4.22 11.57 -24.92
CA THR A 7 4.65 11.05 -23.61
C THR A 7 3.52 10.30 -22.93
N ASP A 8 3.51 8.98 -23.03
CA ASP A 8 2.73 8.10 -22.17
C ASP A 8 3.68 7.45 -21.14
N VAL A 9 3.94 8.16 -20.05
CA VAL A 9 4.71 7.66 -18.89
C VAL A 9 3.73 7.41 -17.73
N GLN A 10 2.66 6.64 -18.00
CA GLN A 10 1.53 6.49 -17.07
C GLN A 10 1.51 5.18 -16.26
N ASP A 11 2.44 4.23 -16.40
CA ASP A 11 2.26 2.89 -15.80
C ASP A 11 3.52 2.20 -15.24
N ASP A 12 4.43 2.92 -14.57
CA ASP A 12 5.54 2.29 -13.81
C ASP A 12 5.27 2.21 -12.30
N VAL A 13 4.04 1.85 -11.94
CA VAL A 13 3.70 1.49 -10.54
C VAL A 13 3.45 0.00 -10.52
N ASP A 14 4.28 -0.76 -9.77
CA ASP A 14 4.09 -2.22 -9.62
C ASP A 14 2.62 -2.53 -9.30
N GLY A 15 2.09 -3.60 -9.92
CA GLY A 15 0.66 -3.91 -9.83
C GLY A 15 0.12 -3.96 -8.40
N ARG A 16 0.93 -4.34 -7.40
CA ARG A 16 0.49 -4.34 -5.99
C ARG A 16 0.59 -2.98 -5.32
N ASP A 17 1.47 -2.09 -5.75
CA ASP A 17 1.46 -0.69 -5.32
C ASP A 17 0.20 -0.02 -5.83
N ARG A 18 -0.16 -0.25 -7.09
CA ARG A 18 -1.42 0.26 -7.65
C ARG A 18 -2.62 -0.20 -6.82
N ARG A 19 -2.67 -1.48 -6.44
CA ARG A 19 -3.74 -2.00 -5.56
C ARG A 19 -3.68 -1.38 -4.17
N ALA A 20 -2.50 -1.30 -3.58
CA ALA A 20 -2.27 -0.70 -2.27
C ALA A 20 -2.53 0.81 -2.22
N LEU A 21 -2.51 1.51 -3.36
CA LEU A 21 -2.84 2.93 -3.45
C LEU A 21 -4.33 3.16 -3.65
N ARG A 22 -5.00 2.32 -4.47
CA ARG A 22 -6.35 2.57 -4.99
C ARG A 22 -7.49 1.83 -4.27
N GLU A 23 -7.26 0.63 -3.75
CA GLU A 23 -8.34 -0.17 -3.15
C GLU A 23 -8.68 0.32 -1.73
N PRO A 24 -9.96 0.58 -1.37
CA PRO A 24 -10.32 1.14 -0.08
C PRO A 24 -9.81 0.28 1.09
N MET A 25 -8.93 0.84 1.92
CA MET A 25 -8.40 0.15 3.11
C MET A 25 -8.22 1.11 4.29
N VAL A 26 -8.40 0.58 5.50
CA VAL A 26 -8.13 1.31 6.74
C VAL A 26 -7.00 0.63 7.50
N VAL A 27 -5.98 1.39 7.84
CA VAL A 27 -4.83 0.96 8.65
C VAL A 27 -5.02 1.44 10.07
N VAL A 28 -4.99 0.52 11.03
CA VAL A 28 -5.02 0.80 12.46
C VAL A 28 -3.74 0.28 13.09
N GLN A 29 -3.00 1.13 13.80
CA GLN A 29 -1.83 0.69 14.55
C GLN A 29 -2.30 -0.04 15.83
N ALA A 30 -1.91 -1.31 15.97
CA ALA A 30 -2.26 -2.13 17.12
C ALA A 30 -1.14 -2.15 18.17
N ALA A 31 0.12 -2.06 17.74
CA ALA A 31 1.31 -1.93 18.58
C ALA A 31 2.46 -1.28 17.76
N PRO A 32 3.64 -0.99 18.34
CA PRO A 32 4.81 -0.63 17.55
C PRO A 32 5.08 -1.67 16.46
N GLN A 33 5.24 -1.24 15.20
CA GLN A 33 5.42 -2.09 14.00
C GLN A 33 4.27 -3.07 13.66
N LEU A 34 3.23 -3.19 14.50
CA LEU A 34 2.10 -4.07 14.27
C LEU A 34 0.85 -3.28 13.89
N TYR A 35 0.28 -3.63 12.74
CA TYR A 35 -0.87 -2.95 12.16
C TYR A 35 -1.97 -3.96 11.81
N VAL A 36 -3.22 -3.51 11.91
CA VAL A 36 -4.38 -4.23 11.37
C VAL A 36 -4.86 -3.46 10.15
N VAL A 37 -4.91 -4.14 9.01
CA VAL A 37 -5.42 -3.58 7.76
C VAL A 37 -6.80 -4.15 7.50
N TYR A 38 -7.82 -3.30 7.51
CA TYR A 38 -9.17 -3.63 7.07
C TYR A 38 -9.26 -3.41 5.55
N SER A 39 -9.68 -4.45 4.82
CA SER A 39 -9.81 -4.45 3.36
C SER A 39 -11.24 -4.85 3.00
N GLY A 40 -12.04 -3.91 2.49
CA GLY A 40 -13.47 -4.16 2.29
C GLY A 40 -14.24 -4.31 3.61
N GLU A 41 -15.38 -4.98 3.57
CA GLU A 41 -16.32 -5.06 4.70
C GLU A 41 -15.93 -6.10 5.76
N PHE A 42 -15.32 -7.22 5.34
CA PHE A 42 -15.13 -8.38 6.20
C PHE A 42 -13.67 -8.79 6.40
N ASP A 43 -12.76 -8.40 5.52
CA ASP A 43 -11.38 -8.86 5.59
C ASP A 43 -10.54 -7.94 6.48
N ARG A 44 -9.79 -8.56 7.39
CA ARG A 44 -8.77 -7.90 8.19
C ARG A 44 -7.51 -8.76 8.21
N TYR A 45 -6.36 -8.11 8.09
CA TYR A 45 -5.06 -8.78 8.10
C TYR A 45 -4.13 -8.09 9.08
N ARG A 46 -3.47 -8.87 9.96
CA ARG A 46 -2.34 -8.33 10.71
C ARG A 46 -1.12 -8.23 9.80
N VAL A 47 -0.44 -7.10 9.91
CA VAL A 47 0.80 -6.76 9.24
C VAL A 47 1.81 -6.42 10.31
N ASP A 48 2.87 -7.21 10.39
CA ASP A 48 4.01 -6.95 11.25
C ASP A 48 5.17 -6.47 10.38
N LEU A 49 5.70 -5.28 10.68
CA LEU A 49 6.86 -4.71 9.99
C LEU A 49 8.17 -4.93 10.75
N GLU A 50 8.15 -5.59 11.92
CA GLU A 50 9.36 -6.07 12.57
C GLU A 50 10.07 -7.10 11.69
N TYR A 51 11.40 -7.17 11.75
CA TYR A 51 12.16 -8.07 10.88
C TYR A 51 12.16 -9.50 11.46
N PRO A 52 11.76 -10.54 10.69
CA PRO A 52 11.30 -10.48 9.30
C PRO A 52 9.84 -10.01 9.19
N PRO A 53 9.50 -9.12 8.22
CA PRO A 53 8.14 -8.63 8.10
C PRO A 53 7.17 -9.77 7.81
N SER A 54 5.90 -9.59 8.16
CA SER A 54 4.86 -10.57 7.91
C SER A 54 3.49 -9.97 7.61
N CYS A 55 2.66 -10.70 6.88
CA CYS A 55 1.24 -10.42 6.75
C CYS A 55 0.45 -11.72 6.70
N GLU A 56 -0.75 -11.73 7.28
CA GLU A 56 -1.60 -12.92 7.35
C GLU A 56 -2.35 -13.25 6.05
N CYS A 57 -2.22 -12.44 4.99
CA CYS A 57 -2.93 -12.68 3.75
C CYS A 57 -2.27 -13.74 2.86
N ASP A 58 -3.05 -14.39 2.01
CA ASP A 58 -2.56 -15.42 1.08
C ASP A 58 -1.48 -14.91 0.10
N ASP A 59 -1.60 -13.67 -0.39
CA ASP A 59 -0.59 -13.05 -1.27
C ASP A 59 0.77 -12.95 -0.55
N TRP A 60 0.76 -12.80 0.78
CA TRP A 60 1.96 -12.93 1.61
C TRP A 60 2.36 -14.40 1.73
N HIS A 61 1.48 -15.30 2.14
CA HIS A 61 1.84 -16.72 2.27
C HIS A 61 2.56 -17.31 1.04
N TYR A 62 2.15 -16.95 -0.18
CA TYR A 62 2.69 -17.53 -1.42
C TYR A 62 3.89 -16.79 -2.04
N ARG A 63 4.20 -15.55 -1.64
CA ARG A 63 5.09 -14.67 -2.43
C ARG A 63 6.07 -13.85 -1.57
N GLN A 64 6.58 -14.42 -0.48
CA GLN A 64 7.40 -13.66 0.48
C GLN A 64 8.83 -14.15 0.56
N PRO A 65 9.78 -13.26 0.90
CA PRO A 65 9.61 -11.80 1.12
C PRO A 65 9.52 -11.00 -0.19
N ASP A 66 9.84 -11.63 -1.32
CA ASP A 66 10.04 -10.97 -2.60
C ASP A 66 8.73 -10.55 -3.28
N GLY A 67 8.54 -9.24 -3.37
CA GLY A 67 7.36 -8.66 -4.01
C GLY A 67 6.24 -8.33 -3.03
N GLY A 68 6.30 -8.75 -1.76
CA GLY A 68 5.36 -8.30 -0.72
C GLY A 68 3.88 -8.55 -1.04
N CYS A 69 3.00 -8.02 -0.19
CA CYS A 69 1.56 -7.98 -0.48
C CYS A 69 1.04 -6.53 -0.50
N LYS A 70 -0.17 -6.33 -1.05
CA LYS A 70 -0.82 -5.01 -1.06
C LYS A 70 -1.02 -4.42 0.35
N HIS A 71 -1.25 -5.26 1.38
CA HIS A 71 -1.52 -4.79 2.74
C HIS A 71 -0.27 -4.20 3.39
N ALA A 72 0.88 -4.89 3.29
CA ALA A 72 2.15 -4.36 3.78
C ALA A 72 2.50 -3.04 3.08
N ARG A 73 2.31 -2.97 1.76
CA ARG A 73 2.55 -1.73 0.99
C ARG A 73 1.61 -0.61 1.39
N ARG A 74 0.33 -0.90 1.62
CA ARG A 74 -0.65 0.07 2.14
C ARG A 74 -0.17 0.65 3.48
N VAL A 75 0.29 -0.20 4.41
CA VAL A 75 0.86 0.27 5.68
C VAL A 75 2.07 1.17 5.43
N LEU A 76 3.02 0.77 4.58
CA LEU A 76 4.21 1.56 4.30
C LEU A 76 3.90 2.95 3.72
N PHE A 77 2.91 3.06 2.83
CA PHE A 77 2.41 4.35 2.34
C PHE A 77 1.76 5.17 3.47
N THR A 78 0.95 4.52 4.31
CA THR A 78 0.26 5.18 5.41
C THR A 78 1.23 5.74 6.45
N ILE A 79 2.29 5.02 6.81
CA ILE A 79 3.26 5.48 7.83
C ILE A 79 4.41 6.31 7.22
N GLY A 80 4.31 6.69 5.94
CA GLY A 80 5.31 7.50 5.26
C GLY A 80 6.67 6.84 5.03
N ARG A 81 6.80 5.52 5.23
CA ARG A 81 8.03 4.78 4.85
C ARG A 81 8.12 4.51 3.34
N ARG A 82 7.02 4.72 2.62
CA ARG A 82 6.95 4.70 1.16
C ARG A 82 6.19 5.94 0.70
N GLU A 83 6.70 6.59 -0.33
CA GLU A 83 6.08 7.81 -0.84
C GLU A 83 4.82 7.53 -1.66
N ILE A 84 3.79 8.36 -1.46
CA ILE A 84 2.55 8.28 -2.23
C ILE A 84 2.79 9.04 -3.55
N PRO A 85 2.78 8.37 -4.71
CA PRO A 85 3.01 9.04 -5.98
C PRO A 85 1.79 9.91 -6.35
N ASP A 86 2.01 10.93 -7.18
CA ASP A 86 0.92 11.77 -7.72
C ASP A 86 0.30 11.08 -8.95
N VAL A 87 -0.62 10.15 -8.70
CA VAL A 87 -1.34 9.40 -9.74
C VAL A 87 -2.85 9.46 -9.53
N ALA A 88 -3.61 9.39 -10.61
CA ALA A 88 -5.07 9.39 -10.52
C ALA A 88 -5.59 8.13 -9.79
N GLY A 89 -6.72 8.27 -9.10
CA GLY A 89 -7.46 7.16 -8.50
C GLY A 89 -6.91 6.63 -7.17
N ILE A 90 -6.02 7.37 -6.51
CA ILE A 90 -5.60 7.07 -5.13
C ILE A 90 -6.81 7.07 -4.21
N ASP A 91 -6.87 6.10 -3.31
CA ASP A 91 -7.87 6.06 -2.24
C ASP A 91 -7.80 7.38 -1.44
N PRO A 92 -8.88 8.19 -1.45
CA PRO A 92 -8.88 9.50 -0.83
C PRO A 92 -8.64 9.45 0.68
N THR A 93 -8.84 8.28 1.31
CA THR A 93 -8.59 8.11 2.74
C THR A 93 -7.11 7.92 3.05
N LEU A 94 -6.26 7.53 2.10
CA LEU A 94 -4.84 7.25 2.34
C LEU A 94 -4.06 8.48 2.80
N PRO A 95 -4.08 9.63 2.11
CA PRO A 95 -3.37 10.82 2.59
C PRO A 95 -3.90 11.31 3.94
N ALA A 96 -5.20 11.17 4.20
CA ALA A 96 -5.80 11.52 5.48
C ALA A 96 -5.36 10.57 6.61
N GLN A 97 -5.21 9.27 6.32
CA GLN A 97 -4.65 8.29 7.25
C GLN A 97 -3.19 8.58 7.56
N ARG A 98 -2.37 8.93 6.56
CA ARG A 98 -0.96 9.29 6.75
C ARG A 98 -0.81 10.44 7.74
N LYS A 99 -1.53 11.53 7.51
CA LYS A 99 -1.55 12.68 8.42
C LYS A 99 -1.89 12.30 9.87
N ARG A 100 -2.89 11.44 10.07
CA ARG A 100 -3.29 10.97 11.41
C ARG A 100 -2.26 10.09 12.11
N MET A 101 -1.35 9.44 11.38
CA MET A 101 -0.29 8.62 11.97
C MET A 101 0.96 9.44 12.31
N ASP A 102 1.12 10.61 11.69
CA ASP A 102 2.21 11.55 11.96
C ASP A 102 1.92 12.47 13.17
N GLU A 103 0.67 12.52 13.64
CA GLU A 103 0.16 13.27 14.81
C GLU A 103 0.35 12.49 16.13
#